data_AF-A0A381UK22-F1
#
_entry.id   AF-A0A381UK22-F1
#
_cell.length_a   1.000
_cell.length_b   1.000
_cell.length_c   1.000
_cell.angle_alpha   90.00
_cell.angle_beta   90.00
_cell.angle_gamma   90.00
#
_symmetry.space_group_name_H-M   'P 1'
#
loop_
_entity.id
_entity.type
_entity.pdbx_description
1 polymer ?
#
loop_
_entity_poly.entity_id
_entity_poly.type
_entity_poly.pdbx_seq_one_letter_code
_entity_poly.pdbx_strand_id
1 'polypeptide(L)'
;MDILNYIFTEGVWFGVIDNGILVFITLFGVNIERRLGGKGVYGALFGALLGNALSDLVAAVIDPATRDIAAGIFAGCIYVVILAYAYVKIAKPNF
;
A
#
# COMPACT_ATOMS: atom_id res chain seq x y z
N MET A 1 -19.34 19.60 -17.07
CA MET A 1 -18.26 19.79 -16.08
C MET A 1 -16.96 19.77 -16.87
N ASP A 2 -16.22 20.88 -16.92
CA ASP A 2 -15.03 20.97 -17.77
C ASP A 2 -13.86 20.19 -17.14
N ILE A 3 -12.91 19.73 -17.96
CA ILE A 3 -11.79 18.85 -17.53
C ILE A 3 -11.06 19.38 -16.29
N LEU A 4 -10.88 20.70 -16.19
CA LEU A 4 -10.26 21.31 -15.02
C LEU A 4 -11.06 21.07 -13.74
N ASN A 5 -12.40 21.23 -13.79
CA ASN A 5 -13.27 20.97 -12.65
C ASN A 5 -13.32 19.48 -12.28
N TYR A 6 -13.09 18.58 -13.23
CA TYR A 6 -13.01 17.14 -12.96
C TYR A 6 -11.73 16.75 -12.20
N ILE A 7 -10.57 17.34 -12.56
CA ILE A 7 -9.28 17.09 -11.89
C ILE A 7 -9.31 17.50 -10.41
N PHE A 8 -10.09 18.52 -10.06
CA PHE A 8 -10.22 18.99 -8.68
C PHE A 8 -11.35 18.31 -7.90
N THR A 9 -11.97 17.25 -8.44
CA THR A 9 -12.94 16.47 -7.68
C THR A 9 -12.24 15.71 -6.54
N GLU A 10 -12.97 15.53 -5.44
CA GLU A 10 -12.47 14.82 -4.26
C GLU A 10 -12.01 13.40 -4.61
N GLY A 11 -12.73 12.71 -5.50
CA GLY A 11 -12.38 11.36 -5.95
C GLY A 11 -11.04 11.28 -6.69
N VAL A 12 -10.71 12.28 -7.52
CA VAL A 12 -9.42 12.32 -8.22
C VAL A 12 -8.28 12.53 -7.23
N TRP A 13 -8.42 13.49 -6.32
CA TRP A 13 -7.39 13.75 -5.30
C TRP A 13 -7.22 12.61 -4.31
N PHE A 14 -8.32 11.97 -3.92
CA PHE A 14 -8.28 10.74 -3.13
C PHE A 14 -7.48 9.65 -3.84
N GLY A 15 -7.75 9.40 -5.13
CA GLY A 15 -7.01 8.43 -5.92
C GLY A 15 -5.51 8.76 -6.07
N VAL A 16 -5.17 10.05 -6.19
CA VAL A 16 -3.78 10.53 -6.22
C VAL A 16 -3.07 10.28 -4.89
N ILE A 17 -3.72 10.58 -3.77
CA ILE A 17 -3.14 10.32 -2.44
C ILE A 17 -2.99 8.82 -2.23
N ASP A 18 -4.01 8.04 -2.58
CA ASP A 18 -4.03 6.59 -2.36
C ASP A 18 -2.90 5.89 -3.13
N ASN A 19 -2.86 6.09 -4.44
CA ASN A 19 -1.81 5.52 -5.28
C ASN A 19 -0.45 6.19 -5.05
N GLY A 20 -0.41 7.42 -4.55
CA GLY A 20 0.79 8.13 -4.16
C GLY A 20 1.49 7.46 -2.96
N ILE A 21 0.74 7.12 -1.91
CA ILE A 21 1.25 6.37 -0.76
C ILE A 21 1.75 5.00 -1.22
N LEU A 22 0.94 4.28 -2.01
CA LEU A 22 1.27 2.97 -2.56
C LEU A 22 2.60 2.99 -3.34
N VAL A 23 2.73 3.88 -4.33
CA VAL A 23 3.91 3.93 -5.20
C VAL A 23 5.15 4.36 -4.42
N PHE A 24 5.02 5.30 -3.47
CA PHE A 24 6.14 5.76 -2.67
C PHE A 24 6.74 4.63 -1.84
N ILE A 25 5.90 3.88 -1.11
CA ILE A 25 6.36 2.78 -0.25
C ILE A 25 6.87 1.61 -1.09
N THR A 26 6.24 1.33 -2.23
CA THR A 26 6.71 0.32 -3.19
C THR A 26 8.12 0.64 -3.69
N LEU A 27 8.36 1.86 -4.17
CA LEU A 27 9.67 2.28 -4.67
C LEU A 27 10.72 2.32 -3.55
N PHE A 28 10.32 2.71 -2.34
CA PHE A 28 11.19 2.65 -1.17
C PHE A 28 11.62 1.22 -0.86
N GLY A 29 10.69 0.26 -0.85
CA GLY A 29 10.96 -1.16 -0.67
C GLY A 29 11.89 -1.73 -1.75
N VAL A 30 11.62 -1.42 -3.03
CA VAL A 30 12.49 -1.78 -4.16
C VAL A 30 13.91 -1.29 -3.94
N ASN A 31 14.07 -0.02 -3.56
CA ASN A 31 15.39 0.58 -3.35
C ASN A 31 16.13 -0.06 -2.16
N ILE A 32 15.44 -0.35 -1.07
CA ILE A 32 16.03 -1.05 0.09
C ILE A 32 16.53 -2.43 -0.34
N GLU A 33 15.69 -3.25 -0.97
CA GLU A 33 16.08 -4.60 -1.35
C GLU A 33 17.28 -4.59 -2.30
N ARG A 34 17.31 -3.67 -3.27
CA ARG A 34 18.45 -3.52 -4.19
C ARG A 34 19.73 -3.11 -3.48
N ARG A 35 19.65 -2.26 -2.45
CA ARG A 35 20.82 -1.91 -1.60
C ARG A 35 21.32 -3.09 -0.76
N LEU A 36 20.46 -4.07 -0.48
CA LEU A 36 20.80 -5.32 0.20
C LEU A 36 21.24 -6.44 -0.76
N GLY A 37 21.42 -6.13 -2.06
CA GLY A 37 21.88 -7.09 -3.07
C GLY A 37 20.78 -7.88 -3.78
N GLY A 38 19.50 -7.60 -3.50
CA GLY A 38 18.36 -8.22 -4.15
C GLY A 38 17.99 -7.57 -5.49
N LYS A 39 16.95 -8.10 -6.14
CA LYS A 39 16.47 -7.66 -7.46
C LYS A 39 15.38 -6.58 -7.37
N GLY A 40 14.85 -6.32 -6.18
CA GLY A 40 13.75 -5.39 -5.93
C GLY A 40 12.36 -6.03 -6.00
N VAL A 41 12.27 -7.36 -6.17
CA VAL A 41 10.99 -8.07 -6.33
C VAL A 41 10.22 -8.17 -5.03
N TYR A 42 10.87 -8.49 -3.91
CA TYR A 42 10.23 -8.62 -2.60
C TYR A 42 10.00 -7.26 -1.96
N GLY A 43 10.92 -6.31 -2.18
CA GLY A 43 10.75 -4.92 -1.85
C GLY A 43 9.54 -4.32 -2.57
N ALA A 44 9.33 -4.64 -3.85
CA ALA A 44 8.10 -4.26 -4.55
C ALA A 44 6.86 -4.93 -3.95
N LEU A 45 6.89 -6.24 -3.74
CA LEU A 45 5.75 -6.99 -3.20
C LEU A 45 5.32 -6.48 -1.82
N PHE A 46 6.23 -6.48 -0.84
CA PHE A 46 5.92 -6.07 0.52
C PHE A 46 5.74 -4.56 0.63
N GLY A 47 6.47 -3.77 -0.16
CA GLY A 47 6.26 -2.33 -0.25
C GLY A 47 4.87 -1.98 -0.78
N ALA A 48 4.36 -2.71 -1.78
CA ALA A 48 3.02 -2.52 -2.29
C ALA A 48 1.95 -2.95 -1.27
N LEU A 49 2.10 -4.09 -0.61
CA LEU A 49 1.14 -4.54 0.40
C LEU A 49 1.10 -3.60 1.61
N LEU A 50 2.25 -3.13 2.09
CA LEU A 50 2.32 -2.14 3.17
C LEU A 50 1.83 -0.76 2.73
N GLY A 51 2.13 -0.37 1.49
CA GLY A 51 1.63 0.85 0.86
C GLY A 51 0.11 0.89 0.78
N ASN A 52 -0.51 -0.19 0.30
CA ASN A 52 -1.96 -0.34 0.29
C ASN A 52 -2.53 -0.33 1.71
N ALA A 53 -1.96 -1.07 2.67
CA ALA A 53 -2.43 -1.07 4.05
C ALA A 53 -2.44 0.33 4.67
N LEU A 54 -1.35 1.10 4.49
CA LEU A 54 -1.25 2.46 5.01
C LEU A 54 -2.19 3.42 4.29
N SER A 55 -2.36 3.25 2.98
CA SER A 55 -3.29 4.06 2.21
C SER A 55 -4.74 3.84 2.63
N ASP A 56 -5.16 2.58 2.75
CA ASP A 56 -6.50 2.19 3.20
C ASP A 56 -6.78 2.69 4.63
N LEU A 57 -5.76 2.70 5.51
CA LEU A 57 -5.88 3.29 6.84
C LEU A 57 -6.11 4.80 6.76
N VAL A 58 -5.33 5.52 5.94
CA VAL A 58 -5.51 6.97 5.76
C VAL A 58 -6.91 7.27 5.22
N ALA A 59 -7.32 6.56 4.18
CA ALA A 59 -8.67 6.62 3.61
C ALA A 59 -9.76 6.38 4.66
N ALA A 60 -9.61 5.31 5.44
CA ALA A 60 -10.61 4.93 6.42
C ALA A 60 -10.72 5.95 7.57
N VAL A 61 -9.61 6.56 7.99
CA VAL A 61 -9.60 7.58 9.05
C VAL A 61 -10.26 8.88 8.59
N ILE A 62 -10.08 9.28 7.33
CA ILE A 62 -10.67 10.52 6.82
C ILE A 62 -12.17 10.39 6.53
N ASP A 63 -12.63 9.23 6.07
CA ASP A 63 -14.05 8.98 5.77
C ASP A 63 -14.86 8.67 7.05
N PRO A 64 -15.85 9.52 7.41
CA PRO A 64 -16.71 9.30 8.57
C PRO A 64 -17.43 7.94 8.58
N ALA A 65 -17.73 7.36 7.42
CA ALA A 65 -18.44 6.08 7.32
C ALA A 65 -17.58 4.88 7.71
N THR A 66 -16.26 4.99 7.57
CA THR A 66 -15.31 3.88 7.80
C THR A 66 -14.38 4.12 8.99
N ARG A 67 -14.39 5.31 9.59
CA ARG A 67 -13.46 5.70 10.66
C ARG A 67 -13.48 4.74 11.85
N ASP A 68 -14.67 4.29 12.26
CA ASP A 68 -14.82 3.39 13.41
C ASP A 68 -14.25 1.99 13.17
N ILE A 69 -14.13 1.59 11.90
CA ILE A 69 -13.55 0.30 11.49
C ILE A 69 -12.14 0.41 10.91
N ALA A 70 -11.55 1.61 10.89
CA ALA A 70 -10.25 1.87 10.26
C ALA A 70 -9.12 0.98 10.79
N ALA A 71 -9.09 0.74 12.10
CA ALA A 71 -8.14 -0.18 12.72
C ALA A 71 -8.34 -1.64 12.25
N GLY A 72 -9.58 -2.06 12.04
CA GLY A 72 -9.91 -3.39 11.53
C GLY A 72 -9.54 -3.55 10.05
N ILE A 73 -9.76 -2.52 9.23
CA ILE A 73 -9.31 -2.46 7.83
C ILE A 73 -7.79 -2.63 7.78
N PHE A 74 -7.05 -1.81 8.53
CA PHE A 74 -5.60 -1.89 8.58
C PHE A 74 -5.10 -3.25 9.05
N ALA A 75 -5.68 -3.80 10.13
CA ALA A 75 -5.33 -5.12 10.64
C ALA A 75 -5.55 -6.22 9.59
N GLY A 76 -6.66 -6.16 8.85
CA GLY A 76 -6.95 -7.07 7.73
C GLY A 76 -5.88 -7.03 6.65
N CYS A 77 -5.45 -5.82 6.24
CA CYS A 77 -4.36 -5.68 5.26
C CYS A 77 -3.04 -6.25 5.80
N ILE A 78 -2.72 -6.02 7.08
CA ILE A 78 -1.53 -6.60 7.72
C ILE A 78 -1.59 -8.13 7.78
N TYR A 79 -2.76 -8.74 7.99
CA TYR A 79 -2.88 -10.20 7.93
C TYR A 79 -2.49 -10.74 6.55
N VAL A 80 -2.88 -10.06 5.47
CA VAL A 80 -2.48 -10.44 4.11
C VAL A 80 -0.98 -10.26 3.88
N VAL A 81 -0.37 -9.20 4.42
CA VAL A 81 1.10 -9.02 4.40
C VAL A 81 1.80 -10.21 5.05
N ILE A 82 1.32 -10.65 6.23
CA ILE A 82 1.88 -11.79 6.96
C ILE A 82 1.73 -13.09 6.16
N LEU A 83 0.56 -13.32 5.55
CA LEU A 83 0.32 -14.50 4.71
C LEU A 83 1.23 -14.50 3.47
N ALA A 84 1.41 -13.36 2.81
CA ALA A 84 2.34 -13.23 1.71
C ALA A 84 3.78 -13.53 2.15
N TYR A 85 4.19 -13.04 3.31
CA TYR A 85 5.50 -13.34 3.88
C TYR A 85 5.68 -14.84 4.14
N ALA A 86 4.71 -15.48 4.79
CA ALA A 86 4.72 -16.91 5.06
C ALA A 86 4.81 -17.72 3.76
N TYR A 87 4.00 -17.39 2.75
CA TYR A 87 4.03 -18.04 1.46
C TYR A 87 5.40 -17.92 0.79
N VAL A 88 5.94 -16.71 0.68
CA VAL A 88 7.24 -16.49 0.05
C VAL A 88 8.33 -17.24 0.81
N LYS A 89 8.29 -17.26 2.15
CA LYS A 89 9.28 -17.99 2.95
C LYS A 89 9.22 -19.51 2.73
N ILE A 90 8.03 -20.08 2.57
CA ILE A 90 7.85 -21.52 2.30
C ILE A 90 8.26 -21.85 0.86
N ALA A 91 7.78 -21.07 -0.12
CA ALA A 91 8.05 -21.30 -1.54
C ALA A 91 9.52 -21.02 -1.92
N LYS A 92 10.16 -20.08 -1.22
CA LYS A 92 11.54 -19.66 -1.42
C LYS A 92 12.24 -19.46 -0.07
N PRO A 93 12.75 -20.54 0.55
CA PRO A 93 13.39 -20.50 1.87
C PRO A 93 14.60 -19.57 1.96
N ASN A 94 15.27 -19.39 0.82
CA ASN A 94 16.47 -18.57 0.66
C ASN A 94 16.18 -17.13 0.21
N PHE A 95 14.92 -16.69 0.24
CA PHE A 95 14.58 -15.27 0.17
C PHE A 95 14.84 -14.59 1.52
#